data_AF-A0A1H9AZT5-F1
#
_entry.id   AF-A0A1H9AZT5-F1
#
_cell.length_a   1.000
_cell.length_b   1.000
_cell.length_c   1.000
_cell.angle_alpha   90.00
_cell.angle_beta   90.00
_cell.angle_gamma   90.00
#
_symmetry.space_group_name_H-M   'P 1'
#
loop_
_entity.id
_entity.type
_entity.pdbx_description
1 polymer ?
#
loop_
_entity_poly.entity_id
_entity_poly.type
_entity_poly.pdbx_seq_one_letter_code
_entity_poly.pdbx_strand_id
1 'polypeptide(L)'
;MGGSGGGGGYGGGLGSAAQQLKAALQEVQSLAFQTELSSKLSELLSKFNDRDVQLVRERLDQIEKVLGDKLDSDIEQRFGGSVAKHTYVDGLSDIDCLMVLRDQALIGKGPQATLAAFTDALKEKLGSQAEVTKGNLAVTVRYGDGMEIQLLPAVKQGEGMKIQSSRDQHSWSKINPGKFQEALTRRNAECEGKLVPVVKLAKAIISNFPEAHQLAGYHVESLGIDAFRGYTGAKTVSAMLPHFFQKAQDRVLKPMTDSTGQSVHVDGYMGNADSAVRTNASHLLGRIAKRMSNASASGSMEQWSNLFGEK
;
A
#
# COMPACT_ATOMS: atom_id res chain seq x y z
N MET A 1 32.43 52.74 62.17
CA MET A 1 33.29 51.60 61.78
C MET A 1 32.49 50.31 61.92
N GLY A 2 32.56 49.44 60.90
CA GLY A 2 32.09 48.04 60.90
C GLY A 2 30.57 47.87 60.73
N GLY A 3 30.02 47.12 59.78
CA GLY A 3 30.58 46.29 58.71
C GLY A 3 29.39 45.53 58.11
N SER A 4 29.06 45.82 56.86
CA SER A 4 28.05 45.11 56.08
C SER A 4 28.66 43.80 55.57
N GLY A 5 28.01 42.68 55.85
CA GLY A 5 28.43 41.35 55.42
C GLY A 5 27.21 40.53 54.99
N GLY A 6 26.68 40.84 53.81
CA GLY A 6 25.67 40.03 53.14
C GLY A 6 26.27 38.74 52.60
N GLY A 7 25.98 37.62 53.26
CA GLY A 7 26.28 36.28 52.75
C GLY A 7 25.13 35.79 51.87
N GLY A 8 25.20 36.05 50.57
CA GLY A 8 24.35 35.42 49.56
C GLY A 8 24.80 33.99 49.32
N GLY A 9 24.11 33.02 49.95
CA GLY A 9 24.30 31.60 49.68
C GLY A 9 23.70 31.22 48.33
N TYR A 10 24.56 30.89 47.38
CA TYR A 10 24.21 30.30 46.08
C TYR A 10 23.52 28.94 46.28
N GLY A 11 22.19 28.94 46.30
CA GLY A 11 21.35 27.75 46.41
C GLY A 11 20.73 27.29 45.08
N GLY A 12 21.41 27.46 43.95
CA GLY A 12 20.90 27.06 42.63
C GLY A 12 22.02 26.58 41.72
N GLY A 13 22.10 25.27 41.44
CA GLY A 13 23.08 24.77 40.47
C GLY A 13 23.12 23.26 40.27
N LEU A 14 22.81 22.45 41.28
CA LEU A 14 22.90 20.98 41.15
C LEU A 14 21.62 20.36 40.57
N GLY A 15 20.44 20.88 40.95
CA GLY A 15 19.16 20.39 40.43
C GLY A 15 18.95 20.70 38.95
N SER A 16 19.37 21.89 38.49
CA SER A 16 19.26 22.30 37.09
C SER A 16 20.26 21.57 36.18
N ALA A 17 21.50 21.36 36.62
CA ALA A 17 22.50 20.60 35.86
C ALA A 17 22.13 19.12 35.70
N ALA A 18 21.61 18.48 36.76
CA ALA A 18 21.13 17.09 36.69
C ALA A 18 19.90 16.95 35.77
N GLN A 19 18.98 17.92 35.78
CA GLN A 19 17.83 17.95 34.87
C GLN A 19 18.25 18.17 33.42
N GLN A 20 19.19 19.09 33.16
CA GLN A 20 19.75 19.33 31.84
C GLN A 20 20.50 18.10 31.30
N LEU A 21 21.30 17.44 32.14
CA LEU A 21 21.99 16.21 31.77
C LEU A 21 20.99 15.09 31.44
N LYS A 22 19.95 14.91 32.25
CA LYS A 22 18.89 13.92 31.98
C LYS A 22 18.16 14.21 30.68
N ALA A 23 17.81 15.47 30.41
CA ALA A 23 17.17 15.89 29.17
C ALA A 23 18.06 15.63 27.94
N ALA A 24 19.35 15.98 28.03
CA ALA A 24 20.32 15.72 26.97
C ALA A 24 20.51 14.22 26.70
N LEU A 25 20.58 13.39 27.76
CA LEU A 25 20.66 11.94 27.61
C LEU A 25 19.39 11.36 26.95
N GLN A 26 18.20 11.86 27.32
CA GLN A 26 16.95 11.45 26.69
C GLN A 26 16.88 11.86 25.21
N GLU A 27 17.37 13.05 24.87
CA GLU A 27 17.44 13.52 23.48
C GLU A 27 18.38 12.65 22.64
N VAL A 28 19.58 12.35 23.15
CA VAL A 28 20.54 11.45 22.49
C VAL A 28 19.93 10.05 22.27
N GLN A 29 19.26 9.50 23.28
CA GLN A 29 18.57 8.20 23.17
C GLN A 29 17.45 8.25 22.12
N SER A 30 16.66 9.32 22.09
CA SER A 30 15.61 9.52 21.09
C SER A 30 16.18 9.61 19.67
N LEU A 31 17.29 10.32 19.47
CA LEU A 31 17.95 10.44 18.17
C LEU A 31 18.54 9.10 17.69
N ALA A 32 19.18 8.37 18.59
CA ALA A 32 19.69 7.03 18.30
C ALA A 32 18.56 6.09 17.86
N PHE A 33 17.46 6.07 18.63
CA PHE A 33 16.27 5.30 18.30
C PHE A 33 15.66 5.69 16.95
N GLN A 34 15.50 6.99 16.66
CA GLN A 34 14.95 7.45 15.37
C GLN A 34 15.84 7.04 14.18
N THR A 35 17.15 7.04 14.38
CA THR A 35 18.12 6.60 13.36
C THR A 35 17.98 5.10 13.10
N GLU A 36 17.93 4.30 14.17
CA GLU A 36 17.76 2.85 14.09
C GLU A 36 16.42 2.47 13.44
N LEU A 37 15.32 3.11 13.86
CA LEU A 37 13.99 2.92 13.27
C LEU A 37 13.99 3.27 11.77
N SER A 38 14.60 4.39 11.39
CA SER A 38 14.69 4.79 9.98
C SER A 38 15.48 3.77 9.15
N SER A 39 16.56 3.23 9.70
CA SER A 39 17.34 2.16 9.07
C SER A 39 16.50 0.90 8.87
N LYS A 40 15.82 0.44 9.93
CA LYS A 40 14.96 -0.75 9.90
C LYS A 40 13.81 -0.63 8.89
N LEU A 41 13.12 0.51 8.87
CA LEU A 41 12.04 0.76 7.90
C LEU A 41 12.59 0.77 6.46
N SER A 42 13.81 1.28 6.26
CA SER A 42 14.47 1.26 4.94
C SER A 42 14.87 -0.16 4.51
N GLU A 43 15.34 -0.99 5.44
CA GLU A 43 15.62 -2.41 5.19
C GLU A 43 14.35 -3.17 4.78
N LEU A 44 13.24 -2.97 5.50
CA LEU A 44 11.94 -3.55 5.16
C LEU A 44 11.47 -3.11 3.76
N LEU A 45 11.58 -1.82 3.47
CA LEU A 45 11.26 -1.28 2.15
C LEU A 45 12.14 -1.86 1.05
N SER A 46 13.43 -2.08 1.32
CA SER A 46 14.33 -2.75 0.38
C SER A 46 13.83 -4.14 0.05
N LYS A 47 13.44 -4.95 1.05
CA LYS A 47 12.89 -6.30 0.84
C LYS A 47 11.61 -6.26 -0.02
N PHE A 48 10.76 -5.26 0.16
CA PHE A 48 9.55 -5.09 -0.68
C PHE A 48 9.85 -4.62 -2.11
N ASN A 49 10.98 -3.96 -2.33
CA ASN A 49 11.41 -3.48 -3.64
C ASN A 49 12.33 -4.47 -4.36
N ASP A 50 12.88 -5.47 -3.66
CA ASP A 50 13.79 -6.50 -4.17
C ASP A 50 13.05 -7.60 -4.95
N ARG A 51 12.20 -7.18 -5.89
CA ARG A 51 11.66 -8.07 -6.91
C ARG A 51 12.69 -8.17 -8.02
N ASP A 52 13.03 -9.38 -8.44
CA ASP A 52 13.81 -9.60 -9.65
C ASP A 52 13.02 -9.10 -10.86
N VAL A 53 13.31 -7.85 -11.23
CA VAL A 53 12.64 -7.11 -12.29
C VAL A 53 12.77 -7.82 -13.62
N GLN A 54 13.92 -8.46 -13.85
CA GLN A 54 14.19 -9.18 -15.08
C GLN A 54 13.35 -10.45 -15.13
N LEU A 55 13.34 -11.23 -14.06
CA LEU A 55 12.53 -12.45 -13.98
C LEU A 55 11.02 -12.15 -14.08
N VAL A 56 10.54 -11.07 -13.46
CA VAL A 56 9.14 -10.61 -13.60
C VAL A 56 8.81 -10.32 -15.07
N ARG A 57 9.70 -9.63 -15.79
CA ARG A 57 9.50 -9.32 -17.22
C ARG A 57 9.48 -10.58 -18.07
N GLU A 58 10.45 -11.46 -17.89
CA GLU A 58 10.52 -12.73 -18.62
C GLU A 58 9.24 -13.57 -18.45
N ARG A 59 8.70 -13.60 -17.22
CA ARG A 59 7.43 -14.28 -16.92
C ARG A 59 6.22 -13.58 -17.52
N LEU A 60 6.17 -12.24 -17.49
CA LEU A 60 5.09 -11.48 -18.13
C LEU A 60 5.08 -11.68 -19.64
N ASP A 61 6.25 -11.69 -20.29
CA ASP A 61 6.39 -11.95 -21.73
C ASP A 61 5.93 -13.37 -22.08
N GLN A 62 6.27 -14.36 -21.24
CA GLN A 62 5.78 -15.74 -21.39
C GLN A 62 4.26 -15.82 -21.27
N ILE A 63 3.68 -15.15 -20.26
CA ILE A 63 2.23 -15.08 -20.03
C ILE A 63 1.52 -14.44 -21.23
N GLU A 64 2.02 -13.32 -21.73
CA GLU A 64 1.45 -12.62 -22.88
C GLU A 64 1.46 -13.53 -24.11
N LYS A 65 2.58 -14.20 -24.37
CA LYS A 65 2.68 -15.15 -25.49
C LYS A 65 1.66 -16.29 -25.37
N VAL A 66 1.53 -16.89 -24.19
CA VAL A 66 0.55 -17.96 -23.94
C VAL A 66 -0.88 -17.48 -24.23
N LEU A 67 -1.23 -16.30 -23.73
CA LEU A 67 -2.57 -15.75 -23.91
C LEU A 67 -2.82 -15.31 -25.36
N GLY A 68 -1.84 -14.69 -26.02
CA GLY A 68 -1.91 -14.31 -27.43
C GLY A 68 -2.13 -15.52 -28.34
N ASP A 69 -1.32 -16.58 -28.16
CA ASP A 69 -1.42 -17.81 -28.96
C ASP A 69 -2.76 -18.54 -28.77
N LYS A 70 -3.37 -18.46 -27.58
CA LYS A 70 -4.58 -19.21 -27.22
C LYS A 70 -5.89 -18.48 -27.44
N LEU A 71 -5.88 -17.16 -27.24
CA LEU A 71 -7.09 -16.35 -27.29
C LEU A 71 -7.19 -15.55 -28.59
N ASP A 72 -6.24 -15.75 -29.53
CA ASP A 72 -6.15 -15.02 -30.82
C ASP A 72 -6.32 -13.51 -30.62
N SER A 73 -5.80 -13.04 -29.50
CA SER A 73 -6.05 -11.72 -28.97
C SER A 73 -4.76 -10.94 -28.98
N ASP A 74 -4.76 -9.83 -29.70
CA ASP A 74 -3.80 -8.74 -29.49
C ASP A 74 -4.00 -8.22 -28.06
N ILE A 75 -3.19 -8.71 -27.13
CA ILE A 75 -3.15 -8.17 -25.77
C ILE A 75 -2.15 -7.05 -25.78
N GLU A 76 -2.58 -5.84 -25.43
CA GLU A 76 -1.65 -4.73 -25.24
C GLU A 76 -1.29 -4.65 -23.76
N GLN A 77 -0.05 -4.97 -23.42
CA GLN A 77 0.53 -4.65 -22.12
C GLN A 77 0.66 -3.12 -22.00
N ARG A 78 -0.35 -2.44 -21.45
CA ARG A 78 -0.23 -1.01 -21.16
C ARG A 78 0.45 -0.79 -19.81
N PHE A 79 1.76 -0.73 -19.89
CA PHE A 79 2.60 -0.05 -18.93
C PHE A 79 2.93 1.34 -19.50
N GLY A 80 2.69 2.42 -18.76
CA GLY A 80 2.81 3.78 -19.29
C GLY A 80 4.20 4.12 -19.83
N GLY A 81 4.37 4.14 -21.16
CA GLY A 81 5.54 4.69 -21.85
C GLY A 81 6.76 3.77 -21.97
N SER A 82 7.68 4.13 -22.86
CA SER A 82 8.80 3.32 -23.38
C SER A 82 9.85 2.83 -22.36
N VAL A 83 9.65 3.06 -21.06
CA VAL A 83 10.44 2.49 -19.94
C VAL A 83 9.54 2.32 -18.71
N ALA A 84 8.39 1.67 -18.84
CA ALA A 84 7.46 1.52 -17.71
C ALA A 84 7.89 0.36 -16.78
N LYS A 85 8.91 0.66 -15.98
CA LYS A 85 9.38 -0.15 -14.87
C LYS A 85 8.38 -0.02 -13.69
N HIS A 86 7.87 -1.17 -13.23
CA HIS A 86 7.20 -1.44 -11.95
C HIS A 86 5.69 -1.13 -11.84
N THR A 87 4.90 -2.15 -12.19
CA THR A 87 3.58 -2.52 -11.65
C THR A 87 2.63 -1.37 -11.31
N TYR A 88 1.70 -1.10 -12.24
CA TYR A 88 0.46 -0.26 -12.25
C TYR A 88 0.36 1.01 -11.39
N VAL A 89 0.98 1.07 -10.21
CA VAL A 89 1.32 2.25 -9.43
C VAL A 89 2.56 1.93 -8.55
N ASP A 90 3.80 1.99 -9.06
CA ASP A 90 5.05 1.92 -8.26
C ASP A 90 5.08 0.87 -7.12
N GLY A 91 4.57 -0.35 -7.37
CA GLY A 91 4.53 -1.42 -6.35
C GLY A 91 3.51 -1.21 -5.22
N LEU A 92 2.45 -0.43 -5.46
CA LEU A 92 1.36 -0.20 -4.51
C LEU A 92 0.08 -0.97 -4.85
N SER A 93 -0.11 -1.35 -6.11
CA SER A 93 -1.22 -2.21 -6.54
C SER A 93 -0.84 -3.68 -6.35
N ASP A 94 -1.76 -4.49 -5.81
CA ASP A 94 -1.61 -5.96 -5.75
C ASP A 94 -1.65 -6.59 -7.16
N ILE A 95 -2.16 -5.83 -8.14
CA ILE A 95 -2.24 -6.19 -9.55
C ILE A 95 -0.95 -5.79 -10.25
N ASP A 96 -0.28 -6.77 -10.86
CA ASP A 96 1.01 -6.59 -11.52
C ASP A 96 0.88 -6.12 -12.96
N CYS A 97 -0.14 -6.59 -13.69
CA CYS A 97 -0.34 -6.28 -15.10
C CYS A 97 -1.81 -6.04 -15.47
N LEU A 98 -2.06 -4.98 -16.25
CA LEU A 98 -3.34 -4.74 -16.90
C LEU A 98 -3.29 -5.30 -18.32
N MET A 99 -4.09 -6.34 -18.59
CA MET A 99 -4.12 -7.03 -19.87
C MET A 99 -5.26 -6.49 -20.72
N VAL A 100 -4.96 -5.64 -21.71
CA VAL A 100 -6.00 -5.02 -22.55
C VAL A 100 -6.41 -5.97 -23.68
N LEU A 101 -7.62 -6.51 -23.59
CA LEU A 101 -8.23 -7.36 -24.60
C LEU A 101 -8.72 -6.57 -25.80
N ARG A 102 -8.50 -7.14 -27.00
CA ARG A 102 -9.08 -6.66 -28.26
C ARG A 102 -10.15 -7.58 -28.86
N ASP A 103 -10.19 -8.86 -28.46
CA ASP A 103 -11.16 -9.84 -28.96
C ASP A 103 -12.60 -9.49 -28.55
N GLN A 104 -13.40 -9.02 -29.51
CA GLN A 104 -14.79 -8.64 -29.29
C GLN A 104 -15.70 -9.83 -28.93
N ALA A 105 -15.38 -11.06 -29.38
CA ALA A 105 -16.15 -12.24 -29.05
C ALA A 105 -15.98 -12.61 -27.58
N LEU A 106 -14.75 -12.59 -27.06
CA LEU A 106 -14.48 -12.83 -25.64
C LEU A 106 -15.03 -11.69 -24.76
N ILE A 107 -14.93 -10.43 -25.21
CA ILE A 107 -15.53 -9.27 -24.52
C ILE A 107 -17.06 -9.43 -24.42
N GLY A 108 -17.71 -9.88 -25.50
CA GLY A 108 -19.15 -10.11 -25.56
C GLY A 108 -19.65 -11.22 -24.64
N LYS A 109 -18.80 -12.19 -24.29
CA LYS A 109 -19.12 -13.25 -23.30
C LYS A 109 -19.10 -12.73 -21.85
N GLY A 110 -18.57 -11.53 -21.62
CA GLY A 110 -18.55 -10.89 -20.32
C GLY A 110 -17.33 -11.28 -19.45
N PRO A 111 -17.12 -10.54 -18.34
CA PRO A 111 -15.86 -10.56 -17.59
C PRO A 111 -15.54 -11.89 -16.91
N GLN A 112 -16.55 -12.63 -16.41
CA GLN A 112 -16.33 -13.97 -15.84
C GLN A 112 -15.83 -14.97 -16.88
N ALA A 113 -16.37 -14.92 -18.10
CA ALA A 113 -15.90 -15.76 -19.19
C ALA A 113 -14.48 -15.39 -19.62
N THR A 114 -14.14 -14.08 -19.58
CA THR A 114 -12.78 -13.61 -19.82
C THR A 114 -11.79 -14.14 -18.78
N LEU A 115 -12.10 -14.04 -17.49
CA LEU A 115 -11.25 -14.58 -16.42
C LEU A 115 -11.09 -16.10 -16.51
N ALA A 116 -12.17 -16.82 -16.83
CA ALA A 116 -12.12 -18.27 -17.03
C ALA A 116 -11.22 -18.62 -18.22
N ALA A 117 -11.37 -17.96 -19.36
CA ALA A 117 -10.54 -18.19 -20.55
C ALA A 117 -9.05 -17.91 -20.28
N PHE A 118 -8.73 -16.84 -19.55
CA PHE A 118 -7.35 -16.56 -19.11
C PHE A 118 -6.81 -17.66 -18.22
N THR A 119 -7.59 -18.08 -17.22
CA THR A 119 -7.21 -19.12 -16.27
C THR A 119 -6.94 -20.44 -17.00
N ASP A 120 -7.83 -20.84 -17.90
CA ASP A 120 -7.73 -22.11 -18.63
C ASP A 120 -6.53 -22.11 -19.58
N ALA A 121 -6.31 -21.03 -20.33
CA ALA A 121 -5.17 -20.88 -21.23
C ALA A 121 -3.84 -20.94 -20.45
N LEU A 122 -3.76 -20.26 -19.30
CA LEU A 122 -2.56 -20.27 -18.46
C LEU A 122 -2.35 -21.60 -17.77
N LYS A 123 -3.41 -22.27 -17.27
CA LYS A 123 -3.30 -23.61 -16.68
C LYS A 123 -2.78 -24.63 -17.68
N GLU A 124 -3.28 -24.59 -18.91
CA GLU A 124 -2.87 -25.53 -19.95
C GLU A 124 -1.37 -25.42 -20.27
N LYS A 125 -0.82 -24.20 -20.27
CA LYS A 125 0.59 -23.96 -20.67
C LYS A 125 1.56 -23.84 -19.51
N LEU A 126 1.15 -23.29 -18.38
CA LEU A 126 2.01 -23.00 -17.23
C LEU A 126 1.75 -23.91 -16.04
N GLY A 127 0.73 -24.78 -16.06
CA GLY A 127 0.34 -25.59 -14.90
C GLY A 127 1.43 -26.53 -14.35
N SER A 128 2.48 -26.82 -15.12
CA SER A 128 3.66 -27.55 -14.65
C SER A 128 4.73 -26.68 -13.99
N GLN A 129 4.68 -25.36 -14.20
CA GLN A 129 5.67 -24.38 -13.72
C GLN A 129 5.11 -23.46 -12.62
N ALA A 130 3.78 -23.28 -12.60
CA ALA A 130 3.09 -22.36 -11.71
C ALA A 130 1.67 -22.86 -11.38
N GLU A 131 1.22 -22.53 -10.18
CA GLU A 131 -0.19 -22.62 -9.80
C GLU A 131 -0.94 -21.42 -10.38
N VAL A 132 -2.06 -21.66 -11.05
CA VAL A 132 -2.89 -20.61 -11.65
C VAL A 132 -4.27 -20.62 -11.01
N THR A 133 -4.66 -19.49 -10.42
CA THR A 133 -5.90 -19.36 -9.66
C THR A 133 -6.75 -18.20 -10.17
N LYS A 134 -8.05 -18.47 -10.36
CA LYS A 134 -9.04 -17.45 -10.73
C LYS A 134 -9.48 -16.69 -9.49
N GLY A 135 -9.12 -15.42 -9.39
CA GLY A 135 -9.63 -14.52 -8.35
C GLY A 135 -10.96 -13.87 -8.75
N ASN A 136 -11.44 -12.96 -7.90
CA ASN A 136 -12.66 -12.20 -8.19
C ASN A 136 -12.47 -11.21 -9.35
N LEU A 137 -11.32 -10.53 -9.41
CA LEU A 137 -11.02 -9.50 -10.42
C LEU A 137 -9.86 -9.88 -11.35
N ALA A 138 -8.91 -10.66 -10.86
CA ALA A 138 -7.66 -10.96 -11.54
C ALA A 138 -7.40 -12.47 -11.56
N VAL A 139 -6.53 -12.90 -12.47
CA VAL A 139 -5.94 -14.24 -12.47
C VAL A 139 -4.58 -14.16 -11.81
N THR A 140 -4.33 -15.02 -10.83
CA THR A 140 -3.07 -15.09 -10.09
C THR A 140 -2.25 -16.27 -10.59
N VAL A 141 -0.98 -16.02 -10.92
CA VAL A 141 0.01 -17.03 -11.30
C VAL A 141 1.09 -17.07 -10.20
N ARG A 142 1.17 -18.17 -9.46
CA ARG A 142 2.14 -18.40 -8.38
C ARG A 142 3.20 -19.41 -8.82
N TYR A 143 4.45 -18.98 -8.90
CA TYR A 143 5.59 -19.81 -9.27
C TYR A 143 6.18 -20.50 -8.03
N GLY A 144 6.88 -21.62 -8.26
CA GLY A 144 7.48 -22.43 -7.17
C GLY A 144 8.60 -21.72 -6.40
N ASP A 145 9.16 -20.64 -6.92
CA ASP A 145 10.13 -19.78 -6.23
C ASP A 145 9.48 -18.72 -5.33
N GLY A 146 8.15 -18.76 -5.17
CA GLY A 146 7.39 -17.84 -4.36
C GLY A 146 6.95 -16.56 -5.08
N MET A 147 7.34 -16.34 -6.34
CA MET A 147 6.85 -15.18 -7.09
C MET A 147 5.37 -15.32 -7.42
N GLU A 148 4.62 -14.24 -7.24
CA GLU A 148 3.22 -14.13 -7.63
C GLU A 148 3.06 -13.02 -8.67
N ILE A 149 2.31 -13.30 -9.74
CA ILE A 149 1.92 -12.33 -10.77
C ILE A 149 0.39 -12.30 -10.86
N GLN A 150 -0.21 -11.13 -10.64
CA GLN A 150 -1.64 -10.88 -10.79
C GLN A 150 -1.94 -10.15 -12.10
N LEU A 151 -2.78 -10.76 -12.91
CA LEU A 151 -3.19 -10.29 -14.23
C LEU A 151 -4.64 -9.80 -14.16
N LEU A 152 -4.88 -8.53 -14.48
CA LEU A 152 -6.20 -7.93 -14.52
C LEU A 152 -6.68 -7.78 -15.97
N PRO A 153 -7.67 -8.56 -16.41
CA PRO A 153 -8.31 -8.36 -17.71
C PRO A 153 -8.97 -6.97 -17.80
N ALA A 154 -8.71 -6.28 -18.90
CA ALA A 154 -9.29 -4.97 -19.19
C ALA A 154 -9.75 -4.88 -20.65
N VAL A 155 -10.78 -4.07 -20.89
CA VAL A 155 -11.31 -3.83 -22.24
C VAL A 155 -11.27 -2.35 -22.55
N LYS A 156 -10.90 -2.00 -23.78
CA LYS A 156 -10.95 -0.61 -24.23
C LYS A 156 -12.38 -0.26 -24.65
N GLN A 157 -12.90 0.86 -24.16
CA GLN A 157 -14.19 1.40 -24.62
C GLN A 157 -14.08 2.92 -24.79
N GLY A 158 -14.04 3.37 -26.05
CA GLY A 158 -13.74 4.76 -26.39
C GLY A 158 -12.34 5.17 -25.89
N GLU A 159 -12.26 6.33 -25.23
CA GLU A 159 -11.04 6.85 -24.58
C GLU A 159 -10.75 6.20 -23.21
N GLY A 160 -11.64 5.35 -22.70
CA GLY A 160 -11.52 4.76 -21.37
C GLY A 160 -11.23 3.25 -21.40
N MET A 161 -10.92 2.72 -20.21
CA MET A 161 -10.81 1.27 -19.99
C MET A 161 -11.90 0.81 -19.04
N LYS A 162 -12.25 -0.47 -19.14
CA LYS A 162 -13.12 -1.15 -18.17
C LYS A 162 -12.47 -2.44 -17.69
N ILE A 163 -12.73 -2.79 -16.45
CA ILE A 163 -12.36 -4.08 -15.83
C ILE A 163 -13.60 -4.73 -15.25
N GLN A 164 -13.50 -5.96 -14.75
CA GLN A 164 -14.61 -6.55 -14.03
C GLN A 164 -15.01 -5.68 -12.83
N SER A 165 -16.31 -5.47 -12.63
CA SER A 165 -16.82 -4.80 -11.44
C SER A 165 -16.63 -5.67 -10.20
N SER A 166 -16.12 -5.05 -9.13
CA SER A 166 -16.03 -5.70 -7.81
C SER A 166 -17.39 -5.92 -7.15
N ARG A 167 -18.45 -5.27 -7.64
CA ARG A 167 -19.82 -5.33 -7.10
C ARG A 167 -20.71 -6.32 -7.83
N ASP A 168 -20.53 -6.41 -9.13
CA ASP A 168 -21.30 -7.30 -9.99
C ASP A 168 -20.34 -7.99 -10.96
N GLN A 169 -20.08 -9.26 -10.67
CA GLN A 169 -19.17 -10.11 -11.42
C GLN A 169 -19.54 -10.26 -12.89
N HIS A 170 -20.78 -9.91 -13.30
CA HIS A 170 -21.24 -10.01 -14.69
C HIS A 170 -21.06 -8.70 -15.48
N SER A 171 -20.58 -7.63 -14.83
CA SER A 171 -20.52 -6.29 -15.43
C SER A 171 -19.10 -5.75 -15.56
N TRP A 172 -18.90 -4.96 -16.62
CA TRP A 172 -17.68 -4.19 -16.83
C TRP A 172 -17.80 -2.80 -16.17
N SER A 173 -16.89 -2.48 -15.26
CA SER A 173 -16.78 -1.16 -14.60
C SER A 173 -15.70 -0.31 -15.26
N LYS A 174 -16.00 0.96 -15.51
CA LYS A 174 -15.03 1.93 -16.01
C LYS A 174 -13.93 2.18 -14.98
N ILE A 175 -12.70 2.26 -15.45
CA ILE A 175 -11.51 2.65 -14.68
C ILE A 175 -10.77 3.80 -15.36
N ASN A 176 -10.05 4.59 -14.56
CA ASN A 176 -9.15 5.64 -15.03
C ASN A 176 -7.84 5.62 -14.22
N PRO A 177 -6.95 4.65 -14.49
CA PRO A 177 -5.70 4.55 -13.74
C PRO A 177 -4.78 5.76 -13.88
N GLY A 178 -4.82 6.46 -15.02
CA GLY A 178 -4.01 7.67 -15.22
C GLY A 178 -4.31 8.74 -14.16
N LYS A 179 -5.60 9.03 -13.91
CA LYS A 179 -5.99 10.01 -12.89
C LYS A 179 -5.59 9.60 -11.47
N PHE A 180 -5.64 8.31 -11.17
CA PHE A 180 -5.20 7.81 -9.87
C PHE A 180 -3.69 7.92 -9.69
N GLN A 181 -2.93 7.51 -10.70
CA GLN A 181 -1.48 7.67 -10.73
C GLN A 181 -1.08 9.15 -10.60
N GLU A 182 -1.76 10.07 -11.29
CA GLU A 182 -1.56 11.51 -11.16
C GLU A 182 -1.84 12.01 -9.73
N ALA A 183 -2.95 11.58 -9.13
CA ALA A 183 -3.31 11.96 -7.77
C ALA A 183 -2.29 11.47 -6.74
N LEU A 184 -1.84 10.22 -6.87
CA LEU A 184 -0.81 9.67 -6.00
C LEU A 184 0.54 10.35 -6.23
N THR A 185 0.96 10.52 -7.48
CA THR A 185 2.24 11.18 -7.84
C THR A 185 2.30 12.58 -7.25
N ARG A 186 1.24 13.36 -7.44
CA ARG A 186 1.11 14.70 -6.85
C ARG A 186 1.23 14.64 -5.33
N ARG A 187 0.46 13.77 -4.67
CA ARG A 187 0.49 13.67 -3.20
C ARG A 187 1.85 13.19 -2.67
N ASN A 188 2.49 12.26 -3.38
CA ASN A 188 3.81 11.77 -3.04
C ASN A 188 4.87 12.88 -3.16
N ALA A 189 4.79 13.71 -4.20
CA ALA A 189 5.66 14.87 -4.35
C ALA A 189 5.48 15.89 -3.21
N GLU A 190 4.24 16.19 -2.81
CA GLU A 190 3.96 17.05 -1.65
C GLU A 190 4.57 16.49 -0.35
N CYS A 191 4.64 15.16 -0.24
CA CYS A 191 5.25 14.42 0.85
C CYS A 191 6.74 14.08 0.63
N GLU A 192 7.44 14.77 -0.28
CA GLU A 192 8.88 14.57 -0.55
C GLU A 192 9.26 13.12 -0.89
N GLY A 193 8.38 12.44 -1.62
CA GLY A 193 8.57 11.06 -2.05
C GLY A 193 8.35 10.03 -0.94
N LYS A 194 7.90 10.42 0.25
CA LYS A 194 7.75 9.51 1.41
C LYS A 194 6.38 8.86 1.52
N LEU A 195 5.37 9.30 0.77
CA LEU A 195 4.04 8.70 0.81
C LEU A 195 4.04 7.27 0.29
N VAL A 196 4.65 7.02 -0.87
CA VAL A 196 4.68 5.68 -1.48
C VAL A 196 5.33 4.66 -0.51
N PRO A 197 6.52 4.92 0.08
CA PRO A 197 7.06 4.08 1.14
C PRO A 197 6.12 3.84 2.32
N VAL A 198 5.43 4.88 2.80
CA VAL A 198 4.48 4.78 3.92
C VAL A 198 3.32 3.85 3.57
N VAL A 199 2.73 3.99 2.38
CA VAL A 199 1.62 3.14 1.94
C VAL A 199 2.08 1.68 1.78
N LYS A 200 3.30 1.43 1.25
CA LYS A 200 3.89 0.07 1.19
C LYS A 200 3.99 -0.58 2.57
N LEU A 201 4.55 0.14 3.54
CA LEU A 201 4.67 -0.36 4.91
C LEU A 201 3.29 -0.57 5.57
N ALA A 202 2.33 0.33 5.32
CA ALA A 202 0.97 0.18 5.82
C ALA A 202 0.29 -1.07 5.26
N LYS A 203 0.44 -1.35 3.96
CA LYS A 203 -0.05 -2.58 3.34
C LYS A 203 0.56 -3.82 3.99
N ALA A 204 1.88 -3.84 4.20
CA ALA A 204 2.57 -4.96 4.85
C ALA A 204 2.07 -5.23 6.28
N ILE A 205 1.74 -4.19 7.03
CA ILE A 205 1.14 -4.35 8.37
C ILE A 205 -0.28 -4.90 8.26
N ILE A 206 -1.08 -4.40 7.32
CA ILE A 206 -2.47 -4.83 7.13
C ILE A 206 -2.53 -6.27 6.60
N SER A 207 -1.57 -6.73 5.79
CA SER A 207 -1.51 -8.12 5.31
C SER A 207 -1.24 -9.13 6.42
N ASN A 208 -0.77 -8.69 7.59
CA ASN A 208 -0.63 -9.54 8.78
C ASN A 208 -1.96 -9.72 9.54
N PHE A 209 -3.02 -9.02 9.15
CA PHE A 209 -4.34 -9.25 9.75
C PHE A 209 -4.96 -10.54 9.21
N PRO A 210 -5.87 -11.18 9.96
CA PRO A 210 -6.72 -12.24 9.41
C PRO A 210 -7.40 -11.77 8.13
N GLU A 211 -7.52 -12.65 7.13
CA GLU A 211 -8.03 -12.32 5.78
C GLU A 211 -9.37 -11.54 5.83
N ALA A 212 -10.29 -11.95 6.72
CA ALA A 212 -11.59 -11.28 6.93
C ALA A 212 -11.50 -9.82 7.42
N HIS A 213 -10.32 -9.35 7.81
CA HIS A 213 -10.05 -8.01 8.33
C HIS A 213 -9.06 -7.22 7.47
N GLN A 214 -8.53 -7.82 6.40
CA GLN A 214 -7.63 -7.14 5.50
C GLN A 214 -8.39 -6.10 4.67
N LEU A 215 -7.76 -4.96 4.45
CA LEU A 215 -8.25 -3.97 3.49
C LEU A 215 -7.68 -4.29 2.12
N ALA A 216 -8.49 -4.14 1.07
CA ALA A 216 -8.00 -4.27 -0.29
C ALA A 216 -6.87 -3.26 -0.56
N GLY A 217 -5.82 -3.63 -1.32
CA GLY A 217 -4.68 -2.75 -1.58
C GLY A 217 -5.08 -1.38 -2.09
N TYR A 218 -5.99 -1.33 -3.08
CA TYR A 218 -6.53 -0.07 -3.61
C TYR A 218 -7.22 0.80 -2.56
N HIS A 219 -7.85 0.19 -1.54
CA HIS A 219 -8.42 0.92 -0.42
C HIS A 219 -7.33 1.52 0.47
N VAL A 220 -6.26 0.79 0.75
CA VAL A 220 -5.10 1.30 1.51
C VAL A 220 -4.43 2.47 0.79
N GLU A 221 -4.26 2.39 -0.54
CA GLU A 221 -3.71 3.49 -1.34
C GLU A 221 -4.61 4.73 -1.33
N SER A 222 -5.92 4.54 -1.48
CA SER A 222 -6.91 5.62 -1.43
C SER A 222 -6.92 6.31 -0.07
N LEU A 223 -6.80 5.54 1.02
CA LEU A 223 -6.60 6.06 2.37
C LEU A 223 -5.30 6.87 2.44
N GLY A 224 -4.24 6.46 1.76
CA GLY A 224 -2.97 7.21 1.70
C GLY A 224 -3.14 8.58 1.04
N ILE A 225 -3.80 8.64 -0.13
CA ILE A 225 -4.05 9.92 -0.82
C ILE A 225 -4.89 10.87 0.05
N ASP A 226 -5.88 10.32 0.77
CA ASP A 226 -6.79 11.10 1.61
C ASP A 226 -6.14 11.55 2.92
N ALA A 227 -5.46 10.64 3.63
CA ALA A 227 -4.81 10.91 4.92
C ALA A 227 -3.73 11.99 4.87
N PHE A 228 -3.05 12.12 3.71
CA PHE A 228 -1.98 13.08 3.53
C PHE A 228 -2.41 14.38 2.82
N ARG A 229 -3.72 14.57 2.61
CA ARG A 229 -4.23 15.82 2.06
C ARG A 229 -3.92 17.00 2.98
N GLY A 230 -3.07 17.92 2.52
CA GLY A 230 -2.65 19.09 3.31
C GLY A 230 -1.81 18.72 4.52
N TYR A 231 -1.07 17.61 4.47
CA TYR A 231 -0.18 17.20 5.56
C TYR A 231 0.97 18.21 5.75
N THR A 232 1.13 18.70 6.97
CA THR A 232 2.17 19.68 7.36
C THR A 232 3.16 19.15 8.40
N GLY A 233 3.02 17.89 8.81
CA GLY A 233 3.91 17.26 9.79
C GLY A 233 5.29 16.91 9.20
N ALA A 234 6.13 16.29 10.02
CA ALA A 234 7.44 15.83 9.59
C ALA A 234 7.32 14.81 8.45
N LYS A 235 8.08 15.01 7.37
CA LYS A 235 8.09 14.15 6.18
C LYS A 235 9.14 13.06 6.29
N THR A 236 9.03 12.28 7.36
CA THR A 236 9.81 11.05 7.55
C THR A 236 8.87 9.86 7.57
N VAL A 237 9.32 8.70 7.12
CA VAL A 237 8.49 7.48 7.12
C VAL A 237 8.06 7.11 8.54
N SER A 238 8.95 7.28 9.53
CA SER A 238 8.69 7.01 10.95
C SER A 238 7.59 7.90 11.55
N ALA A 239 7.46 9.16 11.11
CA ALA A 239 6.42 10.09 11.57
C ALA A 239 5.12 9.93 10.78
N MET A 240 5.22 9.70 9.48
CA MET A 240 4.07 9.61 8.58
C MET A 240 3.29 8.31 8.75
N LEU A 241 3.95 7.18 9.02
CA LEU A 241 3.27 5.89 9.13
C LEU A 241 2.24 5.84 10.30
N PRO A 242 2.54 6.32 11.52
CA PRO A 242 1.52 6.48 12.57
C PRO A 242 0.38 7.42 12.16
N HIS A 243 0.70 8.54 11.50
CA HIS A 243 -0.31 9.49 10.99
C HIS A 243 -1.27 8.84 10.00
N PHE A 244 -0.76 7.99 9.10
CA PHE A 244 -1.59 7.20 8.18
C PHE A 244 -2.64 6.40 8.96
N PHE A 245 -2.22 5.57 9.93
CA PHE A 245 -3.16 4.72 10.69
C PHE A 245 -4.13 5.56 11.53
N GLN A 246 -3.68 6.69 12.09
CA GLN A 246 -4.52 7.59 12.85
C GLN A 246 -5.61 8.25 12.00
N LYS A 247 -5.31 8.64 10.76
CA LYS A 247 -6.33 9.18 9.84
C LYS A 247 -7.20 8.09 9.24
N ALA A 248 -6.62 6.93 8.96
CA ALA A 248 -7.33 5.81 8.37
C ALA A 248 -8.44 5.29 9.28
N GLN A 249 -8.22 5.19 10.61
CA GLN A 249 -9.26 4.74 11.55
C GLN A 249 -10.54 5.58 11.48
N ASP A 250 -10.42 6.91 11.34
CA ASP A 250 -11.58 7.80 11.24
C ASP A 250 -12.19 7.71 9.86
N ARG A 251 -11.34 7.60 8.83
CA ARG A 251 -11.78 7.64 7.44
C ARG A 251 -12.58 6.41 7.05
N VAL A 252 -12.22 5.21 7.53
CA VAL A 252 -12.92 3.97 7.16
C VAL A 252 -14.35 3.88 7.68
N LEU A 253 -14.74 4.72 8.64
CA LEU A 253 -16.12 4.76 9.17
C LEU A 253 -17.15 5.20 8.12
N LYS A 254 -16.72 5.92 7.07
CA LYS A 254 -17.60 6.43 6.01
C LYS A 254 -17.18 5.89 4.65
N PRO A 255 -18.14 5.64 3.73
CA PRO A 255 -17.82 5.26 2.36
C PRO A 255 -16.80 6.19 1.68
N MET A 256 -15.89 5.60 0.93
CA MET A 256 -14.89 6.28 0.11
C MET A 256 -15.35 6.30 -1.34
N THR A 257 -15.75 7.47 -1.81
CA THR A 257 -15.89 7.74 -3.25
C THR A 257 -14.51 7.99 -3.81
N ASP A 258 -14.17 7.33 -4.90
CA ASP A 258 -12.92 7.61 -5.57
C ASP A 258 -13.03 8.93 -6.35
N SER A 259 -12.21 9.91 -5.96
CA SER A 259 -12.15 11.23 -6.59
C SER A 259 -11.55 11.22 -8.00
N THR A 260 -10.94 10.10 -8.40
CA THR A 260 -10.23 9.94 -9.68
C THR A 260 -11.12 9.36 -10.78
N GLY A 261 -12.28 8.80 -10.41
CA GLY A 261 -13.24 8.19 -11.34
C GLY A 261 -12.82 6.82 -11.87
N GLN A 262 -11.85 6.18 -11.21
CA GLN A 262 -11.47 4.78 -11.35
C GLN A 262 -12.49 3.81 -10.75
N SER A 263 -13.25 4.19 -9.71
CA SER A 263 -14.42 3.41 -9.27
C SER A 263 -15.53 4.28 -8.66
N VAL A 264 -16.77 3.78 -8.58
CA VAL A 264 -17.85 4.52 -7.90
C VAL A 264 -17.64 4.50 -6.38
N HIS A 265 -17.14 3.40 -5.80
CA HIS A 265 -16.65 3.38 -4.42
C HIS A 265 -15.51 2.37 -4.23
N VAL A 266 -14.45 2.83 -3.56
CA VAL A 266 -13.22 2.10 -3.23
C VAL A 266 -13.48 0.96 -2.25
N ASP A 267 -14.45 1.15 -1.35
CA ASP A 267 -14.63 0.36 -0.13
C ASP A 267 -16.05 -0.21 -0.01
N GLY A 268 -16.71 -0.46 -1.16
CA GLY A 268 -18.09 -0.93 -1.20
C GLY A 268 -18.34 -2.23 -0.42
N TYR A 269 -17.32 -3.08 -0.32
CA TYR A 269 -17.37 -4.35 0.43
C TYR A 269 -17.56 -4.16 1.95
N MET A 270 -17.32 -2.95 2.47
CA MET A 270 -17.51 -2.64 3.89
C MET A 270 -18.94 -2.20 4.24
N GLY A 271 -19.81 -2.06 3.23
CA GLY A 271 -21.20 -1.63 3.41
C GLY A 271 -21.35 -0.15 3.77
N ASN A 272 -22.48 0.18 4.40
CA ASN A 272 -22.87 1.55 4.75
C ASN A 272 -21.96 2.17 5.81
N ALA A 273 -22.10 3.49 6.01
CA ALA A 273 -21.42 4.20 7.09
C ALA A 273 -21.69 3.53 8.45
N ASP A 274 -20.66 3.49 9.29
CA ASP A 274 -20.71 2.96 10.66
C ASP A 274 -21.16 1.49 10.76
N SER A 275 -21.05 0.72 9.66
CA SER A 275 -21.30 -0.72 9.70
C SER A 275 -20.37 -1.44 10.69
N ALA A 276 -20.76 -2.63 11.13
CA ALA A 276 -19.91 -3.45 12.00
C ALA A 276 -18.52 -3.72 11.37
N VAL A 277 -18.47 -3.92 10.05
CA VAL A 277 -17.21 -4.12 9.30
C VAL A 277 -16.33 -2.87 9.38
N ARG A 278 -16.90 -1.67 9.18
CA ARG A 278 -16.17 -0.40 9.25
C ARG A 278 -15.70 -0.08 10.67
N THR A 279 -16.55 -0.30 11.65
CA THR A 279 -16.22 -0.08 13.07
C THR A 279 -15.08 -1.00 13.51
N ASN A 280 -15.13 -2.28 13.12
CA ASN A 280 -14.04 -3.22 13.39
C ASN A 280 -12.73 -2.81 12.71
N ALA A 281 -12.78 -2.40 11.45
CA ALA A 281 -11.59 -1.88 10.74
C ALA A 281 -11.03 -0.62 11.44
N SER A 282 -11.90 0.31 11.84
CA SER A 282 -11.52 1.51 12.58
C SER A 282 -10.77 1.16 13.87
N HIS A 283 -11.33 0.24 14.68
CA HIS A 283 -10.68 -0.22 15.91
C HIS A 283 -9.33 -0.91 15.67
N LEU A 284 -9.21 -1.72 14.62
CA LEU A 284 -7.94 -2.37 14.26
C LEU A 284 -6.86 -1.35 13.88
N LEU A 285 -7.18 -0.41 13.00
CA LEU A 285 -6.28 0.65 12.56
C LEU A 285 -5.87 1.56 13.74
N GLY A 286 -6.82 1.93 14.60
CA GLY A 286 -6.56 2.72 15.80
C GLY A 286 -5.64 2.00 16.80
N ARG A 287 -5.79 0.68 16.97
CA ARG A 287 -4.87 -0.12 17.78
C ARG A 287 -3.45 -0.11 17.22
N ILE A 288 -3.28 -0.19 15.91
CA ILE A 288 -1.95 -0.08 15.27
C ILE A 288 -1.34 1.30 15.51
N ALA A 289 -2.11 2.37 15.27
CA ALA A 289 -1.64 3.74 15.54
C ALA A 289 -1.16 3.91 16.99
N LYS A 290 -1.94 3.39 17.95
CA LYS A 290 -1.59 3.43 19.38
C LYS A 290 -0.35 2.61 19.70
N ARG A 291 -0.20 1.42 19.14
CA ARG A 291 1.01 0.59 19.31
C ARG A 291 2.26 1.28 18.77
N MET A 292 2.17 1.93 17.60
CA MET A 292 3.27 2.72 17.05
C MET A 292 3.64 3.90 17.94
N SER A 293 2.64 4.65 18.42
CA SER A 293 2.87 5.79 19.31
C SER A 293 3.53 5.35 20.62
N ASN A 294 3.09 4.23 21.20
CA ASN A 294 3.68 3.66 22.41
C ASN A 294 5.13 3.21 22.16
N ALA A 295 5.38 2.48 21.06
CA ALA A 295 6.70 2.00 20.70
C ALA A 295 7.70 3.14 20.50
N SER A 296 7.28 4.23 19.85
CA SER A 296 8.08 5.43 19.68
C SER A 296 8.30 6.17 21.01
N ALA A 297 7.28 6.27 21.86
CA ALA A 297 7.40 6.93 23.17
C ALA A 297 8.32 6.17 24.13
N SER A 298 8.36 4.83 24.04
CA SER A 298 9.25 4.00 24.84
C SER A 298 10.61 3.71 24.18
N GLY A 299 10.85 4.18 22.96
CA GLY A 299 12.05 3.87 22.18
C GLY A 299 12.25 2.36 21.93
N SER A 300 11.16 1.59 21.76
CA SER A 300 11.22 0.13 21.64
C SER A 300 11.23 -0.32 20.18
N MET A 301 12.40 -0.76 19.71
CA MET A 301 12.54 -1.38 18.39
C MET A 301 11.79 -2.71 18.28
N GLU A 302 11.78 -3.50 19.35
CA GLU A 302 11.04 -4.76 19.42
C GLU A 302 9.53 -4.56 19.20
N GLN A 303 8.93 -3.55 19.83
CA GLN A 303 7.52 -3.25 19.63
C GLN A 303 7.22 -2.79 18.20
N TRP A 304 8.16 -2.08 17.56
CA TRP A 304 8.06 -1.72 16.15
C TRP A 304 8.15 -2.95 15.23
N SER A 305 9.12 -3.85 15.43
CA SER A 305 9.26 -5.08 14.65
C SER A 305 8.02 -5.99 14.75
N ASN A 306 7.45 -6.10 15.96
CA ASN A 306 6.21 -6.85 16.21
C ASN A 306 4.97 -6.32 15.45
N LEU A 307 5.00 -5.12 14.87
CA LEU A 307 3.93 -4.61 14.00
C LEU A 307 3.99 -5.24 12.61
N PHE A 308 5.18 -5.66 12.17
CA PHE A 308 5.43 -6.27 10.87
C PHE A 308 5.39 -7.80 10.91
N GLY A 309 5.05 -8.40 12.06
CA GLY A 309 5.00 -9.85 12.23
C GLY A 309 6.37 -10.50 12.41
N GLU A 310 7.43 -9.71 12.53
CA GLU A 310 8.77 -10.20 12.90
C GLU A 310 8.76 -10.53 14.41
N LYS A 311 9.17 -11.77 14.75
CA LYS A 311 9.46 -12.22 16.11
C LYS A 311 10.96 -12.25 16.34
#